data_AF-A0A2W4LJ17-F1
#
_entry.id   AF-A0A2W4LJ17-F1
#
_cell.length_a   1.000
_cell.length_b   1.000
_cell.length_c   1.000
_cell.angle_alpha   90.00
_cell.angle_beta   90.00
_cell.angle_gamma   90.00
#
_symmetry.space_group_name_H-M   'P 1'
#
loop_
_entity.id
_entity.type
_entity.pdbx_description
1 polymer ?
#
loop_
_entity_poly.entity_id
_entity_poly.type
_entity_poly.pdbx_seq_one_letter_code
_entity_poly.pdbx_strand_id
1 'polypeptide(L)'
;MASRKPDHTVETAPALPKDALADYRAKRDPRRTNEPFSPERKDSSRGTVAGRFVVHLHKARRTHYDLRIQVGRTLKSFAVPRGPSLDPRERRLAVNTEDHPLEYLEFEEIIPEGNYGAGPMIAWDLGRVSYIENAAETGIERGKIDFVLHGFKLRGRFALVKTRRGDNEWLLLKKQDAFAKEGTDITVDEPRSVYSGLEVDELERRAELFRKLEERAAELGAPERDLRVADEEPMLAALSGARLDDPERLYELKLDGVRVVADRRGNDVTLRYRSGRPCSVS
;
A
#
# COMPACT_ATOMS: atom_id res chain seq x y z
N MET A 1 -65.82 -16.77 -28.04
CA MET A 1 -64.69 -17.64 -27.64
C MET A 1 -63.39 -16.86 -27.82
N ALA A 2 -62.64 -16.75 -26.72
CA ALA A 2 -61.26 -16.30 -26.51
C ALA A 2 -60.66 -15.17 -27.38
N SER A 3 -60.59 -13.97 -26.78
CA SER A 3 -59.72 -12.86 -27.17
C SER A 3 -58.27 -13.15 -26.76
N ARG A 4 -57.32 -13.10 -27.71
CA ARG A 4 -55.87 -13.24 -27.44
C ARG A 4 -55.34 -11.93 -26.83
N LYS A 5 -54.88 -11.99 -25.58
CA LYS A 5 -54.06 -10.92 -24.98
C LYS A 5 -52.61 -11.05 -25.48
N PRO A 6 -51.93 -9.94 -25.80
CA PRO A 6 -50.49 -9.97 -26.05
C PRO A 6 -49.73 -10.18 -24.73
N ASP A 7 -48.77 -11.08 -24.78
CA ASP A 7 -47.84 -11.40 -23.69
C ASP A 7 -46.77 -10.30 -23.63
N HIS A 8 -46.85 -9.43 -22.62
CA HIS A 8 -45.81 -8.46 -22.32
C HIS A 8 -44.85 -9.09 -21.32
N THR A 9 -43.86 -9.81 -21.84
CA THR A 9 -42.63 -10.10 -21.09
C THR A 9 -41.85 -8.79 -20.94
N VAL A 10 -41.98 -8.17 -19.77
CA VAL A 10 -41.08 -7.09 -19.36
C VAL A 10 -39.74 -7.72 -19.06
N GLU A 11 -38.84 -7.69 -20.03
CA GLU A 11 -37.42 -7.95 -19.85
C GLU A 11 -36.90 -6.91 -18.85
N THR A 12 -36.70 -7.34 -17.60
CA THR A 12 -36.16 -6.49 -16.55
C THR A 12 -34.70 -6.24 -16.88
N ALA A 13 -34.39 -4.99 -17.24
CA ALA A 13 -33.03 -4.55 -17.44
C ALA A 13 -32.18 -4.92 -16.20
N PRO A 14 -30.96 -5.47 -16.38
CA PRO A 14 -30.11 -5.82 -15.25
C PRO A 14 -29.86 -4.57 -14.40
N ALA A 15 -30.04 -4.71 -13.08
CA ALA A 15 -29.75 -3.65 -12.13
C ALA A 15 -28.35 -3.09 -12.38
N LEU A 16 -28.24 -1.76 -12.51
CA LEU A 16 -26.94 -1.09 -12.60
C LEU A 16 -26.07 -1.55 -11.42
N PRO A 17 -24.78 -1.91 -11.65
CA PRO A 17 -23.90 -2.31 -10.58
C PRO A 17 -23.84 -1.22 -9.51
N LYS A 18 -23.95 -1.62 -8.25
CA LYS A 18 -23.91 -0.72 -7.09
C LYS A 18 -22.54 -0.06 -7.02
N ASP A 19 -22.50 1.28 -6.99
CA ASP A 19 -21.27 2.07 -6.89
C ASP A 19 -20.53 1.71 -5.58
N ALA A 20 -19.42 0.99 -5.70
CA ALA A 20 -18.58 0.52 -4.59
C ALA A 20 -17.89 1.68 -3.87
N LEU A 21 -17.70 2.82 -4.54
CA LEU A 21 -17.13 4.04 -3.96
C LEU A 21 -18.21 5.02 -3.47
N ALA A 22 -19.49 4.66 -3.50
CA ALA A 22 -20.59 5.54 -3.08
C ALA A 22 -20.43 6.04 -1.64
N ASP A 23 -20.18 5.12 -0.70
CA ASP A 23 -19.98 5.48 0.72
C ASP A 23 -18.72 6.32 0.91
N TYR A 24 -17.67 6.05 0.12
CA TYR A 24 -16.46 6.84 0.14
C TYR A 24 -16.74 8.29 -0.26
N ARG A 25 -17.35 8.47 -1.44
CA ARG A 25 -17.68 9.78 -2.00
C ARG A 25 -18.68 10.55 -1.14
N ALA A 26 -19.65 9.86 -0.54
CA ALA A 26 -20.63 10.49 0.34
C ALA A 26 -20.01 11.11 1.60
N LYS A 27 -18.86 10.60 2.06
CA LYS A 27 -18.18 11.07 3.27
C LYS A 27 -17.16 12.20 3.03
N ARG A 28 -16.90 12.60 1.78
CA ARG A 28 -15.91 13.62 1.45
C ARG A 28 -16.47 14.71 0.52
N ASP A 29 -16.07 15.96 0.77
CA ASP A 29 -16.29 17.06 -0.17
C ASP A 29 -14.99 17.28 -0.98
N PRO A 30 -14.99 17.07 -2.32
CA PRO A 30 -13.79 17.21 -3.15
C PRO A 30 -13.22 18.63 -3.18
N ARG A 31 -13.96 19.63 -2.69
CA ARG A 31 -13.47 21.02 -2.55
C ARG A 31 -12.77 21.27 -1.22
N ARG A 32 -12.84 20.33 -0.28
CA ARG A 32 -12.35 20.49 1.10
C ARG A 32 -11.30 19.48 1.52
N THR A 33 -11.17 18.37 0.81
CA THR A 33 -10.14 17.35 1.05
C THR A 33 -9.17 17.26 -0.12
N ASN A 34 -7.92 16.90 0.17
CA ASN A 34 -6.88 16.56 -0.81
C ASN A 34 -6.86 15.06 -1.15
N GLU A 35 -7.81 14.28 -0.60
CA GLU A 35 -7.97 12.87 -0.92
C GLU A 35 -8.38 12.64 -2.40
N PRO A 36 -7.96 11.52 -3.03
CA PRO A 36 -8.23 11.25 -4.43
C PRO A 36 -9.71 10.91 -4.70
N PHE A 37 -10.24 11.40 -5.82
CA PHE A 37 -11.59 11.08 -6.33
C PHE A 37 -11.48 10.56 -7.77
N SER A 38 -11.45 9.25 -7.93
CA SER A 38 -11.45 8.64 -9.26
C SER A 38 -12.84 8.14 -9.64
N PRO A 39 -13.21 8.20 -10.94
CA PRO A 39 -14.40 7.53 -11.44
C PRO A 39 -14.27 6.01 -11.25
N GLU A 40 -15.39 5.34 -11.00
CA GLU A 40 -15.39 3.88 -10.99
C GLU A 40 -14.92 3.34 -12.33
N ARG A 41 -14.19 2.23 -12.26
CA ARG A 41 -13.77 1.51 -13.46
C ARG A 41 -14.55 0.18 -13.46
N LYS A 42 -14.99 -0.26 -14.65
CA LYS A 42 -15.77 -1.51 -14.79
C LYS A 42 -14.97 -2.71 -14.28
N ASP A 43 -15.63 -3.56 -13.50
CA ASP A 43 -15.07 -4.82 -13.01
C ASP A 43 -14.64 -5.72 -14.15
N SER A 44 -13.53 -6.44 -13.94
CA SER A 44 -13.15 -7.54 -14.81
C SER A 44 -13.99 -8.76 -14.48
N SER A 45 -14.42 -9.53 -15.49
CA SER A 45 -15.18 -10.77 -15.31
C SER A 45 -14.40 -11.91 -14.62
N ARG A 46 -13.12 -11.70 -14.33
CA ARG A 46 -12.26 -12.63 -13.58
C ARG A 46 -12.05 -12.08 -12.16
N GLY A 47 -12.24 -12.94 -11.17
CA GLY A 47 -11.99 -12.61 -9.76
C GLY A 47 -10.53 -12.27 -9.48
N THR A 48 -10.29 -11.48 -8.44
CA THR A 48 -8.97 -10.93 -8.13
C THR A 48 -8.11 -11.96 -7.41
N VAL A 49 -7.06 -12.45 -8.08
CA VAL A 49 -6.10 -13.41 -7.52
C VAL A 49 -4.79 -12.76 -7.06
N ALA A 50 -4.50 -11.55 -7.51
CA ALA A 50 -3.38 -10.72 -7.06
C ALA A 50 -3.68 -9.23 -7.27
N GLY A 51 -2.99 -8.36 -6.56
CA GLY A 51 -3.15 -6.90 -6.64
C GLY A 51 -2.06 -6.14 -5.89
N ARG A 52 -2.32 -4.86 -5.59
CA ARG A 52 -1.49 -4.02 -4.73
C ARG A 52 -2.09 -3.91 -3.32
N PHE A 53 -1.27 -3.56 -2.35
CA PHE A 53 -1.72 -3.17 -1.02
C PHE A 53 -0.93 -1.96 -0.52
N VAL A 54 -1.51 -1.29 0.47
CA VAL A 54 -0.88 -0.23 1.25
C VAL A 54 -1.34 -0.36 2.69
N VAL A 55 -0.45 -0.02 3.62
CA VAL A 55 -0.79 0.22 5.01
C VAL A 55 -0.46 1.68 5.30
N HIS A 56 -1.48 2.47 5.62
CA HIS A 56 -1.24 3.84 6.06
C HIS A 56 -1.14 3.88 7.58
N LEU A 57 -0.20 4.67 8.12
CA LEU A 57 -0.27 5.11 9.51
C LEU A 57 -0.97 6.46 9.54
N HIS A 58 -2.10 6.51 10.24
CA HIS A 58 -2.99 7.65 10.24
C HIS A 58 -3.13 8.22 11.66
N LYS A 59 -2.61 9.43 11.88
CA LYS A 59 -2.74 10.18 13.13
C LYS A 59 -3.99 11.06 13.09
N ALA A 60 -5.15 10.41 13.08
CA ALA A 60 -6.43 11.07 13.30
C ALA A 60 -6.64 11.34 14.82
N ARG A 61 -7.90 11.49 15.26
CA ARG A 61 -8.25 11.58 16.69
C ARG A 61 -7.62 10.47 17.55
N ARG A 62 -7.45 9.28 16.97
CA ARG A 62 -6.65 8.20 17.53
C ARG A 62 -5.75 7.68 16.42
N THR A 63 -4.48 7.49 16.74
CA THR A 63 -3.54 6.85 15.84
C THR A 63 -3.99 5.42 15.55
N HIS A 64 -4.05 5.07 14.28
CA HIS A 64 -4.38 3.72 13.81
C HIS A 64 -3.70 3.46 12.46
N TYR A 65 -3.76 2.21 12.02
CA TYR A 65 -3.23 1.81 10.73
C TYR A 65 -4.37 1.42 9.80
N ASP A 66 -4.40 1.92 8.57
CA ASP A 66 -5.37 1.51 7.56
C ASP A 66 -4.74 0.51 6.61
N LEU A 67 -5.05 -0.78 6.77
CA LEU A 67 -4.70 -1.82 5.80
C LEU A 67 -5.67 -1.76 4.63
N ARG A 68 -5.16 -1.55 3.43
CA ARG A 68 -5.96 -1.53 2.20
C ARG A 68 -5.40 -2.51 1.20
N ILE A 69 -6.23 -3.45 0.76
CA ILE A 69 -5.88 -4.49 -0.21
C ILE A 69 -6.73 -4.33 -1.45
N GLN A 70 -6.12 -4.41 -2.64
CA GLN A 70 -6.85 -4.29 -3.89
C GLN A 70 -7.77 -5.49 -4.11
N VAL A 71 -9.07 -5.24 -4.26
CA VAL A 71 -10.09 -6.21 -4.62
C VAL A 71 -10.86 -5.63 -5.80
N GLY A 72 -10.78 -6.30 -6.95
CA GLY A 72 -11.25 -5.76 -8.22
C GLY A 72 -10.57 -4.43 -8.52
N ARG A 73 -11.37 -3.36 -8.53
CA ARG A 73 -10.96 -2.01 -8.92
C ARG A 73 -11.00 -0.99 -7.80
N THR A 74 -11.19 -1.46 -6.57
CA THR A 74 -11.17 -0.64 -5.35
C THR A 74 -10.17 -1.23 -4.35
N LEU A 75 -9.95 -0.50 -3.26
CA LEU A 75 -9.16 -0.94 -2.12
C LEU A 75 -10.10 -1.29 -0.97
N LYS A 76 -10.22 -2.59 -0.69
CA LYS A 76 -10.92 -3.05 0.52
C LYS A 76 -10.12 -2.64 1.74
N SER A 77 -10.72 -1.81 2.60
CA SER A 77 -10.00 -1.10 3.66
C SER A 77 -10.40 -1.57 5.06
N PHE A 78 -9.42 -1.64 5.95
CA PHE A 78 -9.59 -2.06 7.34
C PHE A 78 -8.76 -1.17 8.27
N ALA A 79 -9.41 -0.51 9.23
CA ALA A 79 -8.75 0.20 10.30
C ALA A 79 -8.28 -0.79 11.37
N VAL A 80 -6.97 -0.79 11.66
CA VAL A 80 -6.28 -1.67 12.60
C VAL A 80 -5.71 -0.79 13.73
N PRO A 81 -6.43 -0.59 14.85
CA PRO A 81 -6.08 0.41 15.86
C PRO A 81 -4.68 0.25 16.47
N ARG A 82 -4.23 -1.00 16.66
CA ARG A 82 -2.89 -1.29 17.19
C ARG A 82 -1.85 -1.52 16.09
N GLY A 83 -2.25 -1.47 14.82
CA GLY A 83 -1.40 -1.86 13.71
C GLY A 83 -1.25 -3.37 13.51
N PRO A 84 -0.63 -3.77 12.39
CA PRO A 84 -0.32 -5.16 12.07
C PRO A 84 0.70 -5.73 13.07
N SER A 85 0.81 -7.06 13.10
CA SER A 85 1.82 -7.77 13.89
C SER A 85 2.51 -8.82 13.04
N LEU A 86 3.77 -9.08 13.33
CA LEU A 86 4.52 -10.22 12.77
C LEU A 86 4.47 -11.45 13.70
N ASP A 87 3.87 -11.33 14.88
CA ASP A 87 3.70 -12.44 15.82
C ASP A 87 2.42 -13.23 15.49
N PRO A 88 2.53 -14.53 15.11
CA PRO A 88 1.38 -15.36 14.78
C PRO A 88 0.42 -15.64 15.95
N ARG A 89 0.84 -15.36 17.19
CA ARG A 89 0.03 -15.53 18.41
C ARG A 89 -0.90 -14.34 18.64
N GLU A 90 -0.58 -13.20 18.04
CA GLU A 90 -1.37 -11.99 18.19
C GLU A 90 -2.56 -11.93 17.21
N ARG A 91 -3.69 -11.46 17.73
CA ARG A 91 -4.90 -11.20 16.95
C ARG A 91 -5.18 -9.70 16.95
N ARG A 92 -5.01 -9.05 15.82
CA ARG A 92 -5.21 -7.60 15.69
C ARG A 92 -6.64 -7.34 15.21
N LEU A 93 -7.41 -6.53 15.94
CA LEU A 93 -8.72 -6.07 15.49
C LEU A 93 -8.54 -5.27 14.20
N ALA A 94 -9.35 -5.57 13.19
CA ALA A 94 -9.39 -4.90 11.90
C ALA A 94 -10.86 -4.56 11.60
N VAL A 95 -11.22 -3.28 11.67
CA VAL A 95 -12.59 -2.82 11.42
C VAL A 95 -12.73 -2.48 9.95
N ASN A 96 -13.60 -3.16 9.22
CA ASN A 96 -13.83 -2.86 7.81
C ASN A 96 -14.46 -1.47 7.66
N THR A 97 -13.80 -0.62 6.88
CA THR A 97 -14.22 0.75 6.52
C THR A 97 -14.64 0.79 5.05
N GLU A 98 -14.94 1.99 4.53
CA GLU A 98 -15.34 2.17 3.14
C GLU A 98 -14.24 1.74 2.19
N ASP A 99 -14.63 1.28 1.00
CA ASP A 99 -13.68 1.00 -0.06
C ASP A 99 -13.05 2.32 -0.55
N HIS A 100 -11.76 2.29 -0.92
CA HIS A 100 -11.04 3.48 -1.38
C HIS A 100 -10.62 3.34 -2.85
N PRO A 101 -10.44 4.44 -3.59
CA PRO A 101 -9.94 4.39 -4.97
C PRO A 101 -8.50 3.87 -5.03
N LEU A 102 -8.07 3.30 -6.15
CA LEU A 102 -6.71 2.74 -6.30
C LEU A 102 -5.61 3.78 -6.15
N GLU A 103 -5.89 5.03 -6.51
CA GLU A 103 -4.96 6.15 -6.39
C GLU A 103 -4.60 6.44 -4.92
N TYR A 104 -5.41 5.96 -3.96
CA TYR A 104 -5.10 6.02 -2.53
C TYR A 104 -3.91 5.13 -2.13
N LEU A 105 -3.42 4.25 -3.01
CA LEU A 105 -2.18 3.47 -2.78
C LEU A 105 -0.93 4.34 -2.64
N GLU A 106 -0.96 5.55 -3.19
CA GLU A 106 0.19 6.45 -3.27
C GLU A 106 -0.02 7.72 -2.43
N PHE A 107 -1.05 7.74 -1.58
CA PHE A 107 -1.42 8.89 -0.79
C PHE A 107 -0.56 9.00 0.48
N GLU A 108 0.06 10.16 0.67
CA GLU A 108 0.76 10.54 1.89
C GLU A 108 0.73 12.07 2.03
N GLU A 109 -0.19 12.54 2.86
CA GLU A 109 -0.41 13.97 3.08
C GLU A 109 -1.09 14.21 4.44
N ILE A 110 -1.27 15.49 4.77
CA ILE A 110 -2.10 15.92 5.90
C ILE A 110 -3.52 16.13 5.39
N ILE A 111 -4.48 15.37 5.91
CA ILE A 111 -5.90 15.58 5.60
C ILE A 111 -6.37 16.82 6.38
N PRO A 112 -6.92 17.86 5.70
CA PRO A 112 -7.21 19.14 6.35
C PRO A 112 -8.24 19.03 7.48
N GLU A 113 -8.10 19.88 8.50
CA GLU A 113 -9.03 19.94 9.63
C GLU A 113 -10.49 20.15 9.20
N GLY A 114 -11.41 19.55 9.97
CA GLY A 114 -12.84 19.60 9.67
C GLY A 114 -13.31 18.65 8.56
N ASN A 115 -12.40 17.87 7.96
CA ASN A 115 -12.75 16.74 7.10
C ASN A 115 -12.80 15.42 7.89
N TYR A 116 -13.48 14.43 7.30
CA TYR A 116 -13.47 13.07 7.83
C TYR A 116 -12.05 12.50 7.76
N GLY A 117 -11.54 11.98 8.87
CA GLY A 117 -10.15 11.51 8.92
C GLY A 117 -9.10 12.62 8.89
N ALA A 118 -9.40 13.83 9.40
CA ALA A 118 -8.40 14.87 9.53
C ALA A 118 -7.18 14.42 10.35
N GLY A 119 -5.98 14.80 9.91
CA GLY A 119 -4.70 14.47 10.53
C GLY A 119 -3.63 14.03 9.52
N PRO A 120 -2.36 13.94 9.96
CA PRO A 120 -1.28 13.44 9.10
C PRO A 120 -1.42 11.95 8.82
N MET A 121 -1.18 11.56 7.56
CA MET A 121 -1.20 10.18 7.09
C MET A 121 0.04 9.88 6.28
N ILE A 122 0.74 8.80 6.62
CA ILE A 122 1.90 8.30 5.85
C ILE A 122 1.64 6.94 5.23
N ALA A 123 2.27 6.67 4.09
CA ALA A 123 2.35 5.32 3.54
C ALA A 123 3.38 4.53 4.35
N TRP A 124 2.92 3.82 5.38
CA TRP A 124 3.78 3.09 6.31
C TRP A 124 4.33 1.80 5.70
N ASP A 125 3.58 1.11 4.86
CA ASP A 125 4.08 0.00 4.04
C ASP A 125 3.28 -0.11 2.74
N LEU A 126 3.85 -0.71 1.71
CA LEU A 126 3.16 -0.97 0.45
C LEU A 126 3.83 -2.09 -0.33
N GLY A 127 3.08 -2.69 -1.23
CA GLY A 127 3.62 -3.70 -2.12
C GLY A 127 2.56 -4.46 -2.88
N ARG A 128 2.84 -5.74 -3.13
CA ARG A 128 1.92 -6.65 -3.82
C ARG A 128 1.22 -7.58 -2.84
N VAL A 129 -0.02 -7.93 -3.15
CA VAL A 129 -0.80 -8.94 -2.44
C VAL A 129 -1.17 -10.05 -3.40
N SER A 130 -1.02 -11.30 -2.97
CA SER A 130 -1.49 -12.49 -3.69
C SER A 130 -2.50 -13.23 -2.83
N TYR A 131 -3.64 -13.62 -3.39
CA TYR A 131 -4.71 -14.29 -2.66
C TYR A 131 -4.56 -15.81 -2.74
N ILE A 132 -4.83 -16.49 -1.62
CA ILE A 132 -4.67 -17.94 -1.49
C ILE A 132 -6.07 -18.60 -1.53
N GLU A 133 -6.16 -19.78 -2.15
CA GLU A 133 -7.35 -20.63 -2.26
C GLU A 133 -8.48 -20.10 -3.15
N ASN A 134 -8.87 -18.83 -3.00
CA ASN A 134 -9.99 -18.22 -3.71
C ASN A 134 -9.62 -16.82 -4.21
N ALA A 135 -10.40 -16.30 -5.16
CA ALA A 135 -10.39 -14.88 -5.48
C ALA A 135 -10.79 -14.04 -4.25
N ALA A 136 -10.28 -12.82 -4.18
CA ALA A 136 -10.46 -11.96 -3.03
C ALA A 136 -11.93 -11.65 -2.73
N GLU A 137 -12.74 -11.44 -3.76
CA GLU A 137 -14.17 -11.18 -3.65
C GLU A 137 -14.88 -12.30 -2.88
N THR A 138 -14.60 -13.56 -3.25
CA THR A 138 -15.14 -14.75 -2.57
C THR A 138 -14.67 -14.84 -1.12
N GLY A 139 -13.41 -14.52 -0.84
CA GLY A 139 -12.88 -14.52 0.53
C GLY A 139 -13.55 -13.46 1.42
N ILE A 140 -13.76 -12.26 0.89
CA ILE A 140 -14.47 -11.17 1.58
C ILE A 140 -15.92 -11.57 1.87
N GLU A 141 -16.63 -12.10 0.87
CA GLU A 141 -18.02 -12.54 1.02
C GLU A 141 -18.17 -13.64 2.08
N ARG A 142 -17.27 -14.64 2.07
CA ARG A 142 -17.27 -15.74 3.04
C ARG A 142 -16.82 -15.32 4.44
N GLY A 143 -16.32 -14.11 4.64
CA GLY A 143 -15.81 -13.66 5.93
C GLY A 143 -14.43 -14.22 6.28
N LYS A 144 -13.68 -14.76 5.32
CA LYS A 144 -12.32 -15.28 5.53
C LYS A 144 -11.51 -15.16 4.25
N ILE A 145 -10.39 -14.45 4.32
CA ILE A 145 -9.44 -14.30 3.22
C ILE A 145 -8.01 -14.54 3.72
N ASP A 146 -7.32 -15.48 3.08
CA ASP A 146 -5.91 -15.78 3.31
C ASP A 146 -5.10 -15.18 2.14
N PHE A 147 -4.01 -14.48 2.43
CA PHE A 147 -3.22 -13.77 1.42
C PHE A 147 -1.74 -13.70 1.79
N VAL A 148 -0.89 -13.42 0.81
CA VAL A 148 0.54 -13.20 0.95
C VAL A 148 0.84 -11.74 0.65
N LEU A 149 1.50 -11.05 1.58
CA LEU A 149 2.02 -9.71 1.37
C LEU A 149 3.48 -9.77 0.92
N HIS A 150 3.81 -8.92 -0.04
CA HIS A 150 5.16 -8.67 -0.54
C HIS A 150 5.45 -7.17 -0.42
N GLY A 151 5.53 -6.69 0.81
CA GLY A 151 5.83 -5.30 1.14
C GLY A 151 7.28 -5.04 1.50
N PHE A 152 7.58 -3.78 1.81
CA PHE A 152 8.86 -3.39 2.39
C PHE A 152 8.97 -3.97 3.80
N LYS A 153 7.90 -3.81 4.61
CA LYS A 153 7.84 -4.21 6.02
C LYS A 153 7.07 -5.50 6.24
N LEU A 154 5.84 -5.58 5.73
CA LEU A 154 4.98 -6.75 5.88
C LEU A 154 5.24 -7.75 4.76
N ARG A 155 5.72 -8.93 5.15
CA ARG A 155 6.00 -10.03 4.23
C ARG A 155 5.39 -11.34 4.72
N GLY A 156 5.07 -12.21 3.77
CA GLY A 156 4.56 -13.54 4.05
C GLY A 156 3.04 -13.59 4.21
N ARG A 157 2.56 -14.68 4.78
CA ARG A 157 1.15 -15.08 4.88
C ARG A 157 0.43 -14.38 6.02
N PHE A 158 -0.75 -13.87 5.71
CA PHE A 158 -1.70 -13.26 6.62
C PHE A 158 -3.11 -13.79 6.36
N ALA A 159 -4.02 -13.55 7.29
CA ALA A 159 -5.45 -13.73 7.07
C ALA A 159 -6.26 -12.61 7.70
N LEU A 160 -7.38 -12.30 7.07
CA LEU A 160 -8.48 -11.54 7.66
C LEU A 160 -9.65 -12.50 7.90
N VAL A 161 -10.16 -12.52 9.13
CA VAL A 161 -11.30 -13.37 9.53
C VAL A 161 -12.38 -12.52 10.19
N LYS A 162 -13.57 -12.51 9.61
CA LYS A 162 -14.73 -11.79 10.13
C LYS A 162 -15.18 -12.42 11.45
N THR A 163 -15.45 -11.58 12.44
CA THR A 163 -15.96 -12.03 13.73
C THR A 163 -17.49 -12.18 13.69
N ARG A 164 -18.04 -12.88 14.68
CA ARG A 164 -19.50 -12.96 14.89
C ARG A 164 -20.05 -11.82 15.74
N ARG A 165 -19.19 -10.91 16.23
CA ARG A 165 -19.55 -9.90 17.25
C ARG A 165 -20.02 -8.57 16.64
N GLY A 166 -19.73 -8.31 15.37
CA GLY A 166 -20.18 -7.12 14.66
C GLY A 166 -20.08 -7.28 13.14
N ASP A 167 -20.93 -6.56 12.41
CA ASP A 167 -21.06 -6.70 10.96
C ASP A 167 -19.83 -6.26 10.17
N ASN A 168 -18.97 -5.44 10.77
CA ASN A 168 -17.73 -4.92 10.18
C ASN A 168 -16.46 -5.29 10.97
N GLU A 169 -16.56 -6.13 11.99
CA GLU A 169 -15.40 -6.51 12.81
C GLU A 169 -14.68 -7.72 12.24
N TRP A 170 -13.39 -7.58 11.97
CA TRP A 170 -12.48 -8.63 11.51
C TRP A 170 -11.27 -8.75 12.43
N LEU A 171 -10.55 -9.85 12.28
CA LEU A 171 -9.23 -10.06 12.88
C LEU A 171 -8.19 -10.21 11.78
N LEU A 172 -7.15 -9.38 11.84
CA LEU A 172 -5.92 -9.55 11.07
C LEU A 172 -4.97 -10.46 11.86
N LEU A 173 -4.49 -11.50 11.19
CA LEU A 173 -3.68 -12.57 11.77
C LEU A 173 -2.45 -12.81 10.92
N LYS A 174 -1.26 -12.75 11.51
CA LYS A 174 -0.05 -13.31 10.87
C LYS A 174 -0.12 -14.83 10.92
N LYS A 175 0.25 -15.50 9.83
CA LYS A 175 0.43 -16.96 9.81
C LYS A 175 1.89 -17.33 10.06
N GLN A 176 2.12 -18.52 10.61
CA GLN A 176 3.46 -19.06 10.75
C GLN A 176 4.09 -19.28 9.36
N ASP A 177 5.23 -18.65 9.11
CA ASP A 177 6.10 -18.83 7.95
C ASP A 177 7.49 -18.24 8.24
N ALA A 178 8.36 -18.15 7.22
CA ALA A 178 9.71 -17.62 7.34
C ALA A 178 9.82 -16.13 7.72
N PHE A 179 8.72 -15.36 7.63
CA PHE A 179 8.66 -13.93 7.96
C PHE A 179 7.96 -13.66 9.30
N ALA A 180 7.45 -14.69 9.98
CA ALA A 180 6.91 -14.56 11.33
C ALA A 180 8.02 -14.23 12.33
N LYS A 181 7.74 -13.28 13.23
CA LYS A 181 8.66 -12.85 14.30
C LYS A 181 7.86 -12.68 15.59
N GLU A 182 8.15 -13.52 16.57
CA GLU A 182 7.52 -13.43 17.90
C GLU A 182 8.23 -12.37 18.76
N GLY A 183 7.47 -11.70 19.63
CA GLY A 183 8.04 -10.75 20.60
C GLY A 183 8.61 -9.45 20.01
N THR A 184 8.37 -9.18 18.73
CA THR A 184 8.75 -7.92 18.05
C THR A 184 7.53 -7.04 17.84
N ASP A 185 7.71 -5.72 17.81
CA ASP A 185 6.68 -4.79 17.41
C ASP A 185 7.13 -4.01 16.18
N ILE A 186 6.75 -4.51 14.99
CA ILE A 186 7.12 -3.90 13.71
C ILE A 186 6.67 -2.44 13.60
N THR A 187 5.62 -2.04 14.32
CA THR A 187 5.12 -0.66 14.30
C THR A 187 6.03 0.31 15.06
N VAL A 188 6.82 -0.21 16.00
CA VAL A 188 7.84 0.52 16.76
C VAL A 188 9.19 0.40 16.08
N ASP A 189 9.54 -0.79 15.60
CA ASP A 189 10.85 -1.07 14.99
C ASP A 189 11.02 -0.34 13.65
N GLU A 190 9.94 -0.16 12.88
CA GLU A 190 9.96 0.46 11.56
C GLU A 190 8.84 1.53 11.43
N PRO A 191 8.94 2.71 12.10
CA PRO A 191 7.82 3.66 12.19
C PRO A 191 7.66 4.58 10.96
N ARG A 192 8.67 4.65 10.08
CA ARG A 192 8.80 5.66 9.02
C ARG A 192 8.05 5.34 7.74
N SER A 193 7.70 6.35 6.96
CA SER A 193 7.15 6.21 5.61
C SER A 193 8.11 5.44 4.70
N VAL A 194 7.58 4.58 3.84
CA VAL A 194 8.35 3.93 2.76
C VAL A 194 8.51 4.84 1.53
N TYR A 195 7.81 5.97 1.47
CA TYR A 195 7.98 6.98 0.44
C TYR A 195 8.95 8.08 0.86
N SER A 196 8.62 8.81 1.93
CA SER A 196 9.39 10.00 2.32
C SER A 196 10.49 9.72 3.34
N GLY A 197 10.46 8.56 4.01
CA GLY A 197 11.34 8.28 5.16
C GLY A 197 10.96 9.04 6.44
N LEU A 198 9.90 9.85 6.41
CA LEU A 198 9.42 10.62 7.57
C LEU A 198 8.59 9.75 8.50
N GLU A 199 8.67 10.02 9.80
CA GLU A 199 7.65 9.61 10.76
C GLU A 199 6.38 10.45 10.58
N VAL A 200 5.23 9.94 11.03
CA VAL A 200 3.94 10.62 10.83
C VAL A 200 3.89 12.03 11.46
N ASP A 201 4.62 12.23 12.55
CA ASP A 201 4.74 13.52 13.26
C ASP A 201 5.71 14.49 12.59
N GLU A 202 6.56 14.00 11.70
CA GLU A 202 7.49 14.82 10.92
C GLU A 202 6.81 15.40 9.67
N LEU A 203 5.67 14.86 9.26
CA LEU A 203 4.95 15.26 8.05
C LEU A 203 4.53 16.74 8.08
N GLU A 204 4.12 17.26 9.24
CA GLU A 204 3.78 18.68 9.45
C GLU A 204 4.97 19.61 9.22
N ARG A 205 6.19 19.10 9.40
CA ARG A 205 7.45 19.82 9.23
C ARG A 205 8.18 19.43 7.95
N ARG A 206 7.53 18.70 7.02
CA ARG A 206 8.14 18.20 5.78
C ARG A 206 8.93 19.28 5.05
N ALA A 207 8.33 20.46 4.84
CA ALA A 207 8.99 21.56 4.13
C ALA A 207 10.24 22.09 4.85
N GLU A 208 10.19 22.20 6.18
CA GLU A 208 11.34 22.64 6.99
C GLU A 208 12.47 21.60 6.96
N LEU A 209 12.13 20.32 7.13
CA LEU A 209 13.09 19.22 7.12
C LEU A 209 13.78 19.11 5.76
N PHE A 210 13.02 19.23 4.67
CA PHE A 210 13.57 19.15 3.32
C PHE A 210 14.52 20.32 3.06
N ARG A 211 14.14 21.55 3.45
CA ARG A 211 15.04 22.71 3.34
C ARG A 211 16.34 22.51 4.12
N LYS A 212 16.27 21.98 5.36
CA LYS A 212 17.46 21.67 6.16
C LYS A 212 18.37 20.62 5.51
N LEU A 213 17.78 19.62 4.86
CA LEU A 213 18.53 18.60 4.12
C LEU A 213 19.21 19.21 2.88
N GLU A 214 18.52 20.08 2.16
CA GLU A 214 19.09 20.82 1.01
C GLU A 214 20.22 21.75 1.43
N GLU A 215 20.04 22.54 2.49
CA GLU A 215 21.07 23.39 3.09
C GLU A 215 22.30 22.55 3.48
N ARG A 216 22.07 21.40 4.15
CA ARG A 216 23.15 20.49 4.55
C ARG A 216 23.87 19.88 3.35
N ALA A 217 23.14 19.51 2.30
CA ALA A 217 23.74 18.98 1.08
C ALA A 217 24.62 20.03 0.40
N ALA A 218 24.17 21.28 0.34
CA ALA A 218 24.95 22.39 -0.20
C ALA A 218 26.22 22.67 0.63
N GLU A 219 26.14 22.63 1.96
CA GLU A 219 27.33 22.75 2.84
C GLU A 219 28.37 21.65 2.59
N LEU A 220 27.90 20.43 2.28
CA LEU A 220 28.77 19.30 1.93
C LEU A 220 29.30 19.37 0.49
N GLY A 221 28.94 20.40 -0.27
CA GLY A 221 29.35 20.57 -1.67
C GLY A 221 28.65 19.59 -2.62
N ALA A 222 27.47 19.09 -2.25
CA ALA A 222 26.69 18.21 -3.12
C ALA A 222 26.32 18.94 -4.42
N PRO A 223 26.54 18.34 -5.60
CA PRO A 223 26.19 18.96 -6.86
C PRO A 223 24.67 18.99 -7.04
N GLU A 224 24.11 20.15 -7.39
CA GLU A 224 22.71 20.29 -7.77
C GLU A 224 22.52 19.77 -9.19
N ARG A 225 22.27 18.46 -9.30
CA ARG A 225 22.00 17.79 -10.57
C ARG A 225 20.97 16.69 -10.40
N ASP A 226 20.30 16.39 -11.50
CA ASP A 226 19.50 15.18 -11.63
C ASP A 226 20.37 13.92 -11.43
N LEU A 227 19.96 13.03 -10.52
CA LEU A 227 20.58 11.70 -10.38
C LEU A 227 20.14 10.81 -11.54
N ARG A 228 21.05 10.52 -12.48
CA ARG A 228 20.78 9.59 -13.59
C ARG A 228 21.48 8.29 -13.30
N VAL A 229 20.72 7.20 -13.29
CA VAL A 229 21.30 5.86 -13.06
C VAL A 229 22.37 5.51 -14.10
N ALA A 230 22.24 6.03 -15.32
CA ALA A 230 23.22 5.84 -16.38
C ALA A 230 24.61 6.45 -16.05
N ASP A 231 24.66 7.43 -15.15
CA ASP A 231 25.88 8.14 -14.76
C ASP A 231 26.50 7.54 -13.48
N GLU A 232 25.83 6.58 -12.84
CA GLU A 232 26.26 5.97 -11.58
C GLU A 232 26.75 4.54 -11.82
N GLU A 233 27.95 4.20 -11.31
CA GLU A 233 28.50 2.84 -11.37
C GLU A 233 28.40 2.15 -10.00
N PRO A 234 27.45 1.21 -9.79
CA PRO A 234 27.35 0.54 -8.51
C PRO A 234 28.58 -0.32 -8.26
N MET A 235 29.13 -0.21 -7.05
CA MET A 235 30.34 -0.94 -6.66
C MET A 235 30.18 -2.47 -6.85
N LEU A 236 31.30 -3.12 -7.16
CA LEU A 236 31.36 -4.59 -7.16
C LEU A 236 31.15 -5.12 -5.75
N ALA A 237 30.40 -6.21 -5.64
CA ALA A 237 30.32 -6.92 -4.37
C ALA A 237 31.68 -7.54 -4.05
N ALA A 238 32.12 -7.35 -2.81
CA ALA A 238 33.29 -8.01 -2.26
C ALA A 238 32.84 -9.14 -1.34
N LEU A 239 33.48 -10.31 -1.43
CA LEU A 239 33.24 -11.42 -0.51
C LEU A 239 33.86 -11.20 0.87
N SER A 240 34.88 -10.35 0.96
CA SER A 240 35.60 -9.99 2.17
C SER A 240 36.38 -8.70 1.97
N GLY A 241 36.79 -8.04 3.05
CA GLY A 241 37.71 -6.90 3.02
C GLY A 241 37.09 -5.55 2.64
N ALA A 242 35.79 -5.51 2.35
CA ALA A 242 35.08 -4.23 2.26
C ALA A 242 34.88 -3.66 3.67
N ARG A 243 35.34 -2.43 3.88
CA ARG A 243 34.94 -1.65 5.05
C ARG A 243 33.58 -1.02 4.75
N LEU A 244 32.62 -1.24 5.65
CA LEU A 244 31.23 -0.76 5.55
C LEU A 244 31.00 0.43 6.48
N ASP A 245 32.02 1.27 6.63
CA ASP A 245 32.07 2.39 7.57
C ASP A 245 32.30 3.74 6.86
N ASP A 246 32.31 3.76 5.51
CA ASP A 246 32.39 5.01 4.74
C ASP A 246 31.05 5.75 4.82
N PRO A 247 30.97 6.92 5.48
CA PRO A 247 29.73 7.67 5.61
C PRO A 247 29.23 8.23 4.28
N GLU A 248 30.06 8.25 3.24
CA GLU A 248 29.69 8.70 1.89
C GLU A 248 29.06 7.59 1.03
N ARG A 249 28.96 6.36 1.57
CA ARG A 249 28.46 5.20 0.82
C ARG A 249 27.27 4.55 1.49
N LEU A 250 26.33 4.10 0.65
CA LEU A 250 25.31 3.15 1.03
C LEU A 250 25.76 1.74 0.67
N TYR A 251 25.59 0.82 1.61
CA TYR A 251 25.99 -0.57 1.47
C TYR A 251 24.77 -1.49 1.51
N GLU A 252 24.78 -2.50 0.65
CA GLU A 252 23.80 -3.58 0.67
C GLU A 252 24.50 -4.94 0.64
N LEU A 253 23.91 -5.94 1.30
CA LEU A 253 24.32 -7.32 1.13
C LEU A 253 23.92 -7.79 -0.27
N LYS A 254 24.89 -8.22 -1.07
CA LYS A 254 24.59 -8.88 -2.34
C LYS A 254 24.15 -10.31 -2.05
N LEU A 255 22.85 -10.54 -2.09
CA LEU A 255 22.28 -11.89 -2.14
C LEU A 255 22.44 -12.47 -3.56
N ASP A 256 22.32 -13.79 -3.69
CA ASP A 256 22.42 -14.46 -4.99
C ASP A 256 21.39 -13.90 -5.99
N GLY A 257 21.80 -13.83 -7.26
CA GLY A 257 21.00 -13.25 -8.35
C GLY A 257 21.67 -12.08 -9.05
N VAL A 258 20.85 -11.30 -9.74
CA VAL A 258 21.29 -10.20 -10.62
C VAL A 258 20.92 -8.85 -10.01
N ARG A 259 21.88 -7.93 -9.96
CA ARG A 259 21.63 -6.54 -9.55
C ARG A 259 21.10 -5.75 -10.74
N VAL A 260 19.93 -5.15 -10.53
CA VAL A 260 19.28 -4.23 -11.46
C VAL A 260 19.09 -2.89 -10.77
N VAL A 261 19.38 -1.81 -11.47
CA VAL A 261 19.09 -0.45 -11.03
C VAL A 261 17.92 0.06 -11.87
N ALA A 262 16.93 0.66 -11.20
CA ALA A 262 15.75 1.23 -11.82
C ALA A 262 15.85 2.76 -11.79
N ASP A 263 15.69 3.40 -12.95
CA ASP A 263 15.53 4.85 -13.08
C ASP A 263 14.08 5.14 -13.49
N ARG A 264 13.38 5.98 -12.73
CA ARG A 264 12.02 6.41 -13.05
C ARG A 264 12.01 7.92 -13.29
N ARG A 265 11.61 8.31 -14.49
CA ARG A 265 11.39 9.71 -14.89
C ARG A 265 9.93 9.89 -15.28
N GLY A 266 9.14 10.43 -14.36
CA GLY A 266 7.69 10.51 -14.53
C GLY A 266 7.08 9.13 -14.72
N ASN A 267 6.57 8.84 -15.92
CA ASN A 267 5.98 7.55 -16.27
C ASN A 267 6.96 6.59 -16.95
N ASP A 268 8.14 7.08 -17.33
CA ASP A 268 9.16 6.25 -17.97
C ASP A 268 9.99 5.54 -16.91
N VAL A 269 10.09 4.23 -17.02
CA VAL A 269 10.92 3.38 -16.17
C VAL A 269 11.95 2.68 -17.04
N THR A 270 13.23 2.86 -16.73
CA THR A 270 14.32 2.10 -17.35
C THR A 270 14.97 1.20 -16.33
N LEU A 271 15.23 -0.04 -16.73
CA LEU A 271 15.93 -1.04 -15.92
C LEU A 271 17.28 -1.32 -16.55
N ARG A 272 18.35 -1.27 -15.76
CA ARG A 272 19.71 -1.55 -16.21
C ARG A 272 20.38 -2.54 -15.29
N TYR A 273 21.12 -3.48 -15.86
CA TYR A 273 22.05 -4.28 -15.09
C TYR A 273 23.14 -3.38 -14.51
N ARG A 274 23.82 -3.84 -13.44
CA ARG A 274 25.01 -3.16 -12.88
C ARG A 274 26.04 -2.75 -13.94
N SER A 275 26.17 -3.51 -15.03
CA SER A 275 27.06 -3.20 -16.14
C SER A 275 26.58 -2.05 -17.06
N GLY A 276 25.53 -1.31 -16.68
CA GLY A 276 24.90 -0.24 -17.47
C GLY A 276 24.04 -0.71 -18.64
N ARG A 277 24.09 -2.01 -18.97
CA ARG A 277 23.33 -2.63 -20.07
C ARG A 277 21.82 -2.58 -19.76
N PRO A 278 20.96 -2.20 -20.73
CA PRO A 278 19.52 -2.28 -20.55
C PRO A 278 19.09 -3.71 -20.21
N CYS A 279 18.15 -3.85 -19.28
CA CYS A 279 17.45 -5.12 -19.10
C CYS A 279 16.49 -5.30 -20.28
N SER A 280 16.77 -6.25 -21.17
CA SER A 280 15.80 -6.66 -22.18
C SER A 280 14.73 -7.51 -21.50
N VAL A 281 13.48 -7.05 -21.54
CA VAL A 281 12.34 -7.92 -21.25
C VAL A 281 12.02 -8.62 -22.56
N SER A 282 12.44 -9.88 -22.70
CA SER A 282 11.99 -10.78 -23.77
C SER A 282 10.62 -11.34 -23.43
#